data_AF-A0A1B1MFS0-F1
#
_entry.id   AF-A0A1B1MFS0-F1
#
_cell.length_a   1.000
_cell.length_b   1.000
_cell.length_c   1.000
_cell.angle_alpha   90.00
_cell.angle_beta   90.00
_cell.angle_gamma   90.00
#
_symmetry.space_group_name_H-M   'P 1'
#
loop_
_entity.id
_entity.type
_entity.pdbx_description
1 polymer ?
#
loop_
_entity_poly.entity_id
_entity_poly.type
_entity_poly.pdbx_seq_one_letter_code
_entity_poly.pdbx_strand_id
1 'polypeptide(L)'
;MVDVGPLEARLLDTDPVGDDACVVDLEDLVVMKVRALGDRGLPRDVIDVHAACRHYSVIELEQLGLRDEAEFDLAELRERLESVVWVSDEEFAAYGLGQEEIVELRRWALDWESDLGLRLAEEYDDPEDDDTE
;
A
#
# COMPACT_ATOMS: atom_id res chain seq x y z
N MET A 1 3.17 -30.72 15.93
CA MET A 1 4.09 -31.13 14.85
C MET A 1 3.32 -30.94 13.57
N VAL A 2 3.37 -29.74 13.01
CA VAL A 2 2.73 -29.46 11.72
C VAL A 2 3.85 -29.48 10.69
N ASP A 3 3.72 -30.44 9.79
CA ASP A 3 4.56 -30.66 8.63
C ASP A 3 4.41 -29.46 7.69
N VAL A 4 5.51 -28.74 7.47
CA VAL A 4 5.56 -27.58 6.59
C VAL A 4 6.41 -27.95 5.38
N GLY A 5 5.74 -28.35 4.31
CA GLY A 5 6.30 -28.43 2.97
C GLY A 5 5.23 -28.81 1.94
N PRO A 6 5.33 -28.41 0.66
CA PRO A 6 6.31 -27.53 0.02
C PRO A 6 5.61 -26.39 -0.75
N LEU A 7 5.64 -25.16 -0.23
CA LEU A 7 5.23 -23.96 -1.00
C LEU A 7 6.43 -23.16 -1.55
N GLU A 8 7.65 -23.57 -1.22
CA GLU A 8 8.89 -22.92 -1.69
C GLU A 8 9.32 -23.35 -3.10
N ALA A 9 8.67 -24.34 -3.71
CA ALA A 9 9.21 -25.04 -4.88
C ALA A 9 8.62 -24.61 -6.24
N ARG A 10 8.07 -23.40 -6.37
CA ARG A 10 7.52 -22.91 -7.66
C ARG A 10 8.04 -21.55 -8.14
N LEU A 11 9.10 -21.03 -7.53
CA LEU A 11 9.72 -19.77 -7.95
C LEU A 11 11.10 -19.93 -8.64
N LEU A 12 11.63 -21.15 -8.75
CA LEU A 12 13.00 -21.37 -9.26
C LEU A 12 13.08 -22.47 -10.33
N ASP A 13 12.16 -22.48 -11.29
CA ASP A 13 12.35 -23.28 -12.51
C ASP A 13 11.96 -22.44 -13.74
N THR A 14 12.87 -21.54 -14.12
CA THR A 14 12.96 -21.07 -15.49
C THR A 14 14.44 -20.78 -15.79
N ASP A 15 15.00 -21.56 -16.70
CA ASP A 15 16.36 -21.44 -17.24
C ASP A 15 16.66 -20.03 -17.80
N PRO A 16 17.94 -19.63 -17.89
CA PRO A 16 18.37 -18.25 -17.91
C PRO A 16 18.36 -17.66 -19.32
N VAL A 17 17.61 -16.56 -19.51
CA VAL A 17 17.71 -15.70 -20.68
C VAL A 17 17.75 -14.24 -20.21
N GLY A 18 18.89 -13.60 -20.42
CA GLY A 18 19.10 -12.16 -20.22
C GLY A 18 19.71 -11.81 -18.88
N ASP A 19 21.03 -11.68 -18.86
CA ASP A 19 21.84 -11.06 -17.81
C ASP A 19 21.48 -9.56 -17.72
N ASP A 20 20.38 -9.23 -17.04
CA ASP A 20 20.13 -7.99 -16.27
C ASP A 20 18.73 -8.05 -15.60
N ALA A 21 18.46 -9.10 -14.82
CA ALA A 21 17.34 -9.06 -13.89
C ALA A 21 17.78 -8.21 -12.69
N CYS A 22 17.60 -6.89 -12.78
CA CYS A 22 17.84 -5.99 -11.66
C CYS A 22 17.07 -6.52 -10.44
N VAL A 23 17.80 -6.99 -9.43
CA VAL A 23 17.20 -7.34 -8.13
C VAL A 23 16.83 -6.03 -7.49
N VAL A 24 15.56 -5.66 -7.60
CA VAL A 24 14.99 -4.52 -6.91
C VAL A 24 15.01 -4.82 -5.42
N ASP A 25 15.51 -3.90 -4.61
CA ASP A 25 15.46 -4.03 -3.15
C ASP A 25 14.00 -4.07 -2.67
N LEU A 26 13.74 -4.75 -1.55
CA LEU A 26 12.38 -4.81 -1.01
C LEU A 26 11.81 -3.41 -0.76
N GLU A 27 12.63 -2.48 -0.27
CA GLU A 27 12.21 -1.11 -0.01
C GLU A 27 11.82 -0.39 -1.30
N ASP A 28 12.61 -0.50 -2.37
CA ASP A 28 12.32 0.07 -3.68
C ASP A 28 11.01 -0.50 -4.26
N LEU A 29 10.77 -1.81 -4.09
CA LEU A 29 9.53 -2.44 -4.48
C LEU A 29 8.33 -1.85 -3.71
N VAL A 30 8.47 -1.68 -2.40
CA VAL A 30 7.42 -1.10 -1.55
C VAL A 30 7.12 0.35 -1.96
N VAL A 31 8.14 1.17 -2.20
CA VAL A 31 7.98 2.55 -2.72
C VAL A 31 7.15 2.54 -4.00
N MET A 32 7.48 1.67 -4.96
CA MET A 32 6.72 1.56 -6.21
C MET A 32 5.25 1.15 -5.98
N LYS A 33 4.97 0.28 -5.00
CA LYS A 33 3.61 -0.17 -4.69
C LYS A 33 2.78 0.89 -3.98
N VAL A 34 3.38 1.63 -3.04
CA VAL A 34 2.70 2.73 -2.37
C VAL A 34 2.36 3.84 -3.36
N ARG A 35 3.29 4.23 -4.23
CA ARG A 35 3.02 5.24 -5.26
C ARG A 35 1.95 4.80 -6.25
N ALA A 36 1.99 3.53 -6.66
CA ALA A 36 0.93 2.94 -7.47
C ALA A 36 -0.45 3.01 -6.81
N LEU A 37 -0.53 2.75 -5.49
CA LEU A 37 -1.78 2.87 -4.76
C LEU A 37 -2.30 4.31 -4.78
N GLY A 38 -1.46 5.31 -4.53
CA GLY A 38 -1.84 6.73 -4.62
C GLY A 38 -2.28 7.17 -6.03
N ASP A 39 -1.53 6.75 -7.06
CA ASP A 39 -1.78 7.18 -8.45
C ASP A 39 -3.02 6.55 -9.10
N ARG A 40 -3.26 5.24 -8.92
CA ARG A 40 -4.33 4.50 -9.65
C ARG A 40 -5.29 3.71 -8.76
N GLY A 41 -4.88 3.35 -7.54
CA GLY A 41 -5.78 2.72 -6.56
C GLY A 41 -6.45 1.41 -7.02
N LEU A 42 -5.77 0.59 -7.83
CA LEU A 42 -6.37 -0.67 -8.29
C LEU A 42 -6.43 -1.69 -7.15
N PRO A 43 -7.34 -2.68 -7.20
CA PRO A 43 -7.46 -3.70 -6.14
C PRO A 43 -6.13 -4.40 -5.83
N ARG A 44 -5.31 -4.65 -6.85
CA ARG A 44 -3.97 -5.24 -6.68
C ARG A 44 -3.01 -4.33 -5.92
N ASP A 45 -3.05 -3.03 -6.15
CA ASP A 45 -2.17 -2.08 -5.47
C ASP A 45 -2.49 -2.03 -3.96
N VAL A 46 -3.79 -2.06 -3.62
CA VAL A 46 -4.27 -2.16 -2.23
C VAL A 46 -3.76 -3.45 -1.57
N ILE A 47 -3.88 -4.60 -2.25
CA ILE A 47 -3.42 -5.91 -1.75
C ILE A 47 -1.90 -5.90 -1.55
N ASP A 48 -1.14 -5.41 -2.52
CA ASP A 48 0.32 -5.39 -2.48
C ASP A 48 0.83 -4.51 -1.32
N VAL A 49 0.20 -3.36 -1.08
CA VAL A 49 0.56 -2.47 0.05
C VAL A 49 0.12 -3.06 1.39
N HIS A 50 -1.07 -3.67 1.48
CA HIS A 50 -1.49 -4.37 2.71
C HIS A 50 -0.54 -5.53 3.07
N ALA A 51 -0.01 -6.24 2.07
CA ALA A 51 0.99 -7.27 2.30
C ALA A 51 2.32 -6.69 2.87
N ALA A 52 2.70 -5.48 2.45
CA ALA A 52 3.87 -4.78 2.97
C ALA A 52 3.72 -4.39 4.46
N CYS A 53 2.50 -4.32 4.99
CA CYS A 53 2.25 -4.04 6.41
C CYS A 53 2.78 -5.12 7.37
N ARG A 54 3.26 -6.25 6.84
CA ARG A 54 4.03 -7.24 7.62
C ARG A 54 5.43 -6.75 8.02
N HIS A 55 5.95 -5.75 7.31
CA HIS A 55 7.30 -5.22 7.48
C HIS A 55 7.33 -3.74 7.85
N TYR A 56 6.33 -2.98 7.41
CA TYR A 56 6.26 -1.52 7.58
C TYR A 56 4.94 -1.11 8.21
N SER A 57 4.95 -0.13 9.10
CA SER A 57 3.74 0.55 9.54
C SER A 57 3.18 1.44 8.41
N VAL A 58 1.90 1.83 8.52
CA VAL A 58 1.27 2.77 7.57
C VAL A 58 2.01 4.11 7.50
N ILE A 59 2.55 4.60 8.63
CA ILE A 59 3.38 5.81 8.66
C ILE A 59 4.69 5.62 7.91
N GLU A 60 5.35 4.47 8.04
CA GLU A 60 6.56 4.18 7.25
C GLU A 60 6.25 4.08 5.75
N LEU A 61 5.09 3.52 5.38
CA LEU A 61 4.64 3.48 3.98
C LEU A 61 4.41 4.87 3.41
N GLU A 62 3.78 5.78 4.16
CA GLU A 62 3.62 7.19 3.78
C GLU A 62 4.98 7.84 3.51
N GLN A 63 5.93 7.68 4.43
CA GLN A 63 7.27 8.26 4.29
C GLN A 63 8.05 7.67 3.11
N LEU A 64 7.86 6.39 2.82
CA LEU A 64 8.42 5.74 1.63
C LEU A 64 7.82 6.31 0.34
N GLY A 65 6.51 6.52 0.31
CA GLY A 65 5.82 7.15 -0.84
C GLY A 65 6.29 8.58 -1.10
N LEU A 66 6.47 9.36 -0.03
CA LEU A 66 6.89 10.77 -0.04
C LEU A 66 8.37 10.99 -0.37
N ARG A 67 9.19 9.94 -0.46
CA ARG A 67 10.55 10.09 -1.00
C ARG A 67 10.46 10.71 -2.39
N ASP A 68 11.29 11.70 -2.70
CA ASP A 68 11.28 12.37 -4.01
C ASP A 68 9.88 12.87 -4.45
N GLU A 69 9.20 13.58 -3.54
CA GLU A 69 7.93 14.36 -3.55
C GLU A 69 7.19 14.72 -4.86
N ALA A 70 7.78 14.58 -6.05
CA ALA A 70 7.20 15.00 -7.32
C ALA A 70 6.02 14.13 -7.83
N GLU A 71 5.78 12.96 -7.25
CA GLU A 71 4.84 11.96 -7.79
C GLU A 71 3.86 11.36 -6.76
N PHE A 72 3.82 11.86 -5.53
CA PHE A 72 3.02 11.26 -4.46
C PHE A 72 2.42 12.30 -3.52
N ASP A 73 1.10 12.23 -3.34
CA ASP A 73 0.33 13.12 -2.47
C ASP A 73 -0.49 12.32 -1.45
N LEU A 74 -0.47 12.75 -0.19
CA LEU A 74 -1.18 12.06 0.89
C LEU A 74 -2.70 12.26 0.82
N ALA A 75 -3.18 13.37 0.26
CA ALA A 75 -4.61 13.59 0.07
C ALA A 75 -5.14 12.67 -1.04
N GLU A 76 -4.42 12.53 -2.16
CA GLU A 76 -4.78 11.59 -3.22
C GLU A 76 -4.73 10.13 -2.72
N LEU A 77 -3.72 9.75 -1.93
CA LEU A 77 -3.65 8.44 -1.28
C LEU A 77 -4.91 8.17 -0.45
N ARG A 78 -5.32 9.14 0.37
CA ARG A 78 -6.52 9.05 1.21
C ARG A 78 -7.78 8.80 0.37
N GLU A 79 -7.96 9.53 -0.74
CA GLU A 79 -9.09 9.31 -1.65
C GLU A 79 -9.08 7.89 -2.24
N ARG A 80 -7.89 7.33 -2.52
CA ARG A 80 -7.78 5.95 -3.02
C ARG A 80 -8.10 4.91 -1.95
N LEU A 81 -7.70 5.15 -0.70
CA LEU A 81 -8.05 4.31 0.44
C LEU A 81 -9.56 4.34 0.72
N GLU A 82 -10.20 5.52 0.67
CA GLU A 82 -11.66 5.66 0.80
C GLU A 82 -12.38 4.85 -0.28
N SER A 83 -11.85 4.83 -1.50
CA SER A 83 -12.47 4.12 -2.62
C SER A 83 -12.50 2.59 -2.46
N VAL A 84 -11.68 2.03 -1.57
CA VAL A 84 -11.55 0.57 -1.36
C VAL A 84 -12.87 -0.09 -0.96
N VAL A 85 -13.75 0.61 -0.22
CA VAL A 85 -15.04 0.03 0.20
C VAL A 85 -16.04 -0.19 -0.95
N TRP A 86 -15.82 0.45 -2.10
CA TRP A 86 -16.71 0.36 -3.26
C TRP A 86 -16.30 -0.73 -4.26
N VAL A 87 -15.06 -1.23 -4.17
CA VAL A 87 -14.58 -2.36 -4.98
C VAL A 87 -15.42 -3.59 -4.64
N SER A 88 -15.80 -4.41 -5.62
CA SER A 88 -16.63 -5.58 -5.39
C SER A 88 -15.84 -6.76 -4.81
N ASP A 89 -16.49 -7.63 -4.03
CA ASP A 89 -15.84 -8.85 -3.51
C ASP A 89 -15.33 -9.77 -4.63
N GLU A 90 -16.01 -9.82 -5.78
CA GLU A 90 -15.57 -10.58 -6.95
C GLU A 90 -14.24 -10.05 -7.51
N GLU A 91 -14.03 -8.74 -7.48
CA GLU A 91 -12.80 -8.12 -7.97
C GLU A 91 -11.62 -8.46 -7.07
N PHE A 92 -11.80 -8.49 -5.74
CA PHE A 92 -10.77 -8.97 -4.82
C PHE A 92 -10.58 -10.49 -4.87
N ALA A 93 -11.66 -11.26 -5.00
CA ALA A 93 -11.60 -12.71 -5.11
C ALA A 93 -10.88 -13.17 -6.38
N ALA A 94 -10.90 -12.37 -7.45
CA ALA A 94 -10.11 -12.62 -8.66
C ALA A 94 -8.58 -12.64 -8.40
N TYR A 95 -8.12 -12.03 -7.30
CA TYR A 95 -6.73 -12.08 -6.82
C TYR A 95 -6.49 -13.18 -5.77
N GLY A 96 -7.50 -14.00 -5.47
CA GLY A 96 -7.38 -15.15 -4.57
C GLY A 96 -7.72 -14.88 -3.11
N LEU A 97 -8.21 -13.68 -2.77
CA LEU A 97 -8.62 -13.37 -1.40
C LEU A 97 -9.92 -14.08 -1.03
N GLY A 98 -9.93 -14.68 0.17
CA GLY A 98 -11.15 -15.16 0.81
C GLY A 98 -11.98 -14.02 1.42
N GLN A 99 -13.22 -14.32 1.79
CA GLN A 99 -14.16 -13.35 2.36
C GLN A 99 -13.64 -12.68 3.64
N GLU A 100 -13.00 -13.44 4.53
CA GLU A 100 -12.41 -12.90 5.77
C GLU A 100 -11.24 -11.95 5.46
N GLU A 101 -10.40 -12.29 4.48
CA GLU A 101 -9.28 -11.44 4.04
C GLU A 101 -9.77 -10.14 3.40
N ILE A 102 -10.88 -10.18 2.65
CA ILE A 102 -11.51 -8.98 2.07
C ILE A 102 -12.02 -8.06 3.18
N VAL A 103 -12.66 -8.61 4.22
CA VAL A 103 -13.14 -7.81 5.36
C VAL A 103 -11.98 -7.15 6.11
N GLU A 104 -10.91 -7.90 6.38
CA GLU A 104 -9.69 -7.39 7.01
C GLU A 104 -9.05 -6.28 6.16
N LEU A 105 -8.92 -6.50 4.84
CA LEU A 105 -8.34 -5.53 3.91
C LEU A 105 -9.12 -4.21 3.89
N ARG A 106 -10.46 -4.27 3.83
CA ARG A 106 -11.31 -3.07 3.85
C ARG A 106 -11.22 -2.33 5.18
N ARG A 107 -11.18 -3.07 6.28
CA ARG A 107 -11.03 -2.47 7.61
C ARG A 107 -9.69 -1.75 7.73
N TRP A 108 -8.60 -2.39 7.31
CA TRP A 108 -7.28 -1.79 7.28
C TRP A 108 -7.26 -0.49 6.45
N ALA A 109 -7.84 -0.50 5.25
CA ALA A 109 -7.90 0.69 4.41
C ALA A 109 -8.70 1.83 5.05
N LEU A 110 -9.84 1.52 5.68
CA LEU A 110 -10.66 2.51 6.40
C LEU A 110 -9.95 3.07 7.64
N ASP A 111 -9.30 2.22 8.43
CA ASP A 111 -8.56 2.66 9.62
C ASP A 111 -7.41 3.62 9.21
N TRP A 112 -6.72 3.33 8.11
CA TRP A 112 -5.67 4.19 7.57
C TRP A 112 -6.23 5.49 6.97
N GLU A 113 -7.28 5.42 6.14
CA GLU A 113 -7.95 6.60 5.58
C GLU A 113 -8.40 7.57 6.68
N SER A 114 -8.98 7.04 7.76
CA SER A 114 -9.51 7.84 8.86
C SER A 114 -8.40 8.52 9.66
N ASP A 115 -7.31 7.80 9.98
CA ASP A 115 -6.14 8.36 10.64
C ASP A 115 -5.49 9.47 9.80
N LEU A 116 -5.30 9.21 8.50
CA LEU A 116 -4.70 10.17 7.59
C LEU A 116 -5.61 11.39 7.39
N GLY A 117 -6.92 11.19 7.32
CA GLY A 117 -7.91 12.26 7.23
C GLY A 117 -7.93 13.18 8.44
N LEU A 118 -7.74 12.64 9.66
CA LEU A 118 -7.62 13.43 10.87
C LEU A 118 -6.36 14.30 10.84
N ARG A 119 -5.19 13.70 10.54
CA ARG A 119 -3.91 14.42 10.50
C ARG A 119 -3.89 15.51 9.43
N LEU A 120 -4.41 15.22 8.24
CA LEU A 120 -4.50 16.24 7.18
C LEU A 120 -5.40 17.40 7.61
N ALA A 121 -6.53 17.13 8.28
CA ALA A 121 -7.40 18.21 8.77
C ALA A 121 -6.71 19.07 9.86
N GLU A 122 -5.93 18.45 10.75
CA GLU A 122 -5.15 19.17 11.77
C GLU A 122 -4.09 20.10 11.14
N GLU A 123 -3.43 19.69 10.06
CA GLU A 123 -2.45 20.52 9.34
C GLU A 123 -3.07 21.77 8.70
N TYR A 124 -4.33 21.69 8.24
CA TYR A 124 -5.04 22.87 7.70
C TYR A 124 -5.53 23.85 8.78
N ASP A 125 -5.71 23.39 10.02
CA ASP A 125 -6.24 24.19 11.14
C ASP A 125 -5.13 24.86 11.98
N ASP A 126 -3.84 24.66 11.66
CA ASP A 126 -2.71 25.38 12.25
C ASP A 126 -2.51 26.70 11.47
N PRO A 127 -3.04 27.85 11.93
CA PRO A 127 -2.63 29.13 11.37
C PRO A 127 -1.17 29.30 11.77
N GLU A 128 -0.24 29.16 10.82
CA GLU A 128 1.13 29.62 11.04
C GLU A 128 1.05 31.02 11.67
N ASP A 129 1.59 31.14 12.90
CA ASP A 129 1.57 32.36 13.68
C ASP A 129 1.96 33.54 12.76
N ASP A 130 1.00 34.43 12.49
CA ASP A 130 1.21 35.77 11.93
C ASP A 130 1.92 36.60 13.02
N ASP A 131 3.12 36.16 13.40
CA ASP A 131 4.08 36.87 14.23
C ASP A 131 4.92 37.71 13.25
N THR A 132 4.36 38.85 12.84
CA THR A 132 5.13 39.97 12.32
C THR A 132 4.63 41.26 12.99
N GLU A 133 5.28 41.60 14.10
CA GLU A 133 5.26 42.95 14.70
C GLU A 133 5.70 44.05 13.74
#